data_AF-A0A350I8R0-F1
#
_entry.id   AF-A0A350I8R0-F1
#
_cell.length_a   1.000
_cell.length_b   1.000
_cell.length_c   1.000
_cell.angle_alpha   90.00
_cell.angle_beta   90.00
_cell.angle_gamma   90.00
#
_symmetry.space_group_name_H-M   'P 1'
#
loop_
_entity.id
_entity.type
_entity.pdbx_description
1 polymer ?
#
loop_
_entity_poly.entity_id
_entity_poly.type
_entity_poly.pdbx_seq_one_letter_code
_entity_poly.pdbx_strand_id
1 'polypeptide(L)'
;MSELKRDPIKYLRDKAKAKYEKGSACEICDTKVRLDFHHYFSFAALYDKWLKEKQKIRPEHYTEEYILVWRDEFIKDNWQELYNDTVTICHDHHLKLHSIYGRNPGLHTAKKQMRWVEIQREKHGLLE
;
A
#
# COMPACT_ATOMS: atom_id res chain seq x y z
N MET A 1 30.84 -2.18 2.45
CA MET A 1 29.39 -2.01 2.19
C MET A 1 28.67 -2.92 3.15
N SER A 2 27.85 -2.39 4.06
CA SER A 2 27.04 -3.26 4.93
C SER A 2 25.91 -3.85 4.10
N GLU A 3 25.94 -5.15 3.86
CA GLU A 3 24.80 -5.85 3.26
C GLU A 3 23.60 -5.71 4.22
N LEU A 4 22.47 -5.22 3.71
CA LEU A 4 21.25 -5.21 4.48
C LEU A 4 20.88 -6.63 4.89
N LYS A 5 20.47 -6.81 6.14
CA LYS A 5 20.02 -8.12 6.65
C LYS A 5 18.69 -8.58 6.03
N ARG A 6 17.97 -7.68 5.34
CA ARG A 6 16.65 -7.90 4.72
C ARG A 6 16.50 -7.02 3.48
N ASP A 7 15.57 -7.40 2.61
CA ASP A 7 15.08 -6.55 1.51
C ASP A 7 14.71 -5.14 2.04
N PRO A 8 15.21 -4.05 1.44
CA PRO A 8 14.89 -2.68 1.81
C PRO A 8 13.42 -2.46 2.12
N ILE A 9 12.52 -2.92 1.24
CA ILE A 9 11.07 -2.73 1.33
C ILE A 9 10.51 -3.28 2.65
N LYS A 10 11.11 -4.33 3.24
CA LYS A 10 10.69 -4.87 4.53
C LYS A 10 10.90 -3.87 5.66
N TYR A 11 11.99 -3.10 5.67
CA TYR A 11 12.24 -2.08 6.70
C TYR A 11 11.21 -0.95 6.69
N LEU A 12 10.72 -0.59 5.49
CA LEU A 12 9.66 0.39 5.32
C LEU A 12 8.30 -0.18 5.72
N ARG A 13 7.94 -1.38 5.22
CA ARG A 13 6.65 -2.02 5.51
C ARG A 13 6.49 -2.33 6.99
N ASP A 14 7.51 -2.87 7.65
CA ASP A 14 7.45 -3.18 9.09
C ASP A 14 7.18 -1.91 9.91
N LYS A 15 7.79 -0.78 9.51
CA LYS A 15 7.58 0.52 10.15
C LYS A 15 6.18 1.08 9.87
N ALA A 16 5.69 0.99 8.63
CA ALA A 16 4.39 1.51 8.24
C ALA A 16 3.23 0.69 8.86
N LYS A 17 3.37 -0.64 8.88
CA LYS A 17 2.34 -1.57 9.36
C LYS A 17 1.92 -1.33 10.82
N ALA A 18 2.81 -0.77 11.64
CA ALA A 18 2.51 -0.40 13.01
C ALA A 18 1.39 0.64 13.15
N LYS A 19 1.05 1.37 12.07
CA LYS A 19 0.02 2.41 12.04
C LYS A 19 -1.19 2.06 11.16
N TYR A 20 -1.29 0.84 10.63
CA TYR A 20 -2.43 0.46 9.81
C TYR A 20 -3.69 0.34 10.67
N GLU A 21 -4.70 1.12 10.30
CA GLU A 21 -6.03 1.06 10.90
C GLU A 21 -6.94 0.22 10.02
N LYS A 22 -7.10 -1.04 10.43
CA LYS A 22 -7.95 -1.99 9.70
C LYS A 22 -9.40 -1.86 10.18
N GLY A 23 -10.32 -1.73 9.24
CA GLY A 23 -11.75 -1.66 9.50
C GLY A 23 -12.31 -2.94 10.12
N SER A 24 -13.51 -2.85 10.67
CA SER A 24 -14.21 -3.96 11.33
C SER A 24 -14.95 -4.90 10.38
N ALA A 25 -15.11 -4.51 9.11
CA ALA A 25 -15.84 -5.26 8.10
C ALA A 25 -15.23 -5.04 6.70
N CYS A 26 -15.58 -5.91 5.76
CA CYS A 26 -15.22 -5.77 4.36
C CYS A 26 -16.02 -4.64 3.71
N GLU A 27 -15.33 -3.70 3.07
CA GLU A 27 -15.96 -2.59 2.36
C GLU A 27 -16.88 -3.02 1.21
N ILE A 28 -16.74 -4.26 0.70
CA ILE A 28 -17.53 -4.75 -0.43
C ILE A 28 -18.79 -5.50 0.02
N CYS A 29 -18.73 -6.30 1.10
CA CYS A 29 -19.81 -7.22 1.45
C CYS A 29 -20.12 -7.30 2.96
N ASP A 30 -19.56 -6.39 3.75
CA ASP A 30 -19.75 -6.27 5.21
C ASP A 30 -19.40 -7.50 6.06
N THR A 31 -18.82 -8.56 5.47
CA THR A 31 -18.30 -9.69 6.25
C THR A 31 -17.23 -9.22 7.23
N LYS A 32 -17.21 -9.81 8.42
CA LYS A 32 -16.30 -9.43 9.52
C LYS A 32 -15.14 -10.42 9.72
N VAL A 33 -15.07 -11.44 8.87
CA VAL A 33 -14.06 -12.52 8.98
C VAL A 33 -13.03 -12.43 7.85
N ARG A 34 -11.82 -12.91 8.14
CA ARG A 34 -10.70 -12.99 7.18
C ARG A 34 -10.47 -11.68 6.43
N LEU A 35 -10.46 -10.58 7.17
CA LEU A 35 -10.20 -9.26 6.60
C LEU A 35 -8.72 -9.12 6.21
N ASP A 36 -8.43 -8.27 5.24
CA ASP A 36 -7.10 -7.87 4.80
C ASP A 36 -7.06 -6.34 4.70
N PHE A 37 -5.88 -5.74 4.94
CA PHE A 37 -5.62 -4.32 4.74
C PHE A 37 -4.97 -4.15 3.37
N HIS A 38 -5.69 -3.50 2.45
CA HIS A 38 -5.26 -3.36 1.06
C HIS A 38 -4.86 -1.91 0.77
N HIS A 39 -3.76 -1.72 0.06
CA HIS A 39 -3.33 -0.40 -0.43
C HIS A 39 -3.70 -0.27 -1.90
N TYR A 40 -4.38 0.80 -2.28
CA TYR A 40 -4.68 1.05 -3.70
C TYR A 40 -3.42 1.42 -4.49
N PHE A 41 -2.46 2.07 -3.83
CA PHE A 41 -1.15 2.35 -4.39
C PHE A 41 -0.14 1.29 -3.94
N SER A 42 0.42 0.55 -4.90
CA SER A 42 1.42 -0.48 -4.61
C SER A 42 2.60 0.09 -3.84
N PHE A 43 2.86 -0.47 -2.66
CA PHE A 43 3.98 -0.05 -1.80
C PHE A 43 5.33 -0.05 -2.54
N ALA A 44 5.60 -1.09 -3.33
CA ALA A 44 6.84 -1.19 -4.11
C ALA A 44 6.95 -0.08 -5.16
N ALA A 45 5.86 0.21 -5.88
CA ALA A 45 5.86 1.26 -6.89
C ALA A 45 5.98 2.68 -6.29
N LEU A 46 5.39 2.92 -5.10
CA LEU A 46 5.60 4.16 -4.35
C LEU A 46 7.05 4.31 -3.93
N TYR A 47 7.62 3.24 -3.36
CA TYR A 47 9.02 3.19 -2.95
C TYR A 47 9.97 3.48 -4.11
N ASP A 48 9.82 2.77 -5.24
CA ASP A 48 10.70 2.94 -6.40
C ASP A 48 10.62 4.37 -6.98
N LYS A 49 9.41 4.92 -7.08
CA LYS A 49 9.20 6.30 -7.54
C LYS A 49 9.85 7.31 -6.60
N TRP A 50 9.52 7.23 -5.31
CA TRP A 50 9.99 8.17 -4.30
C TRP A 50 11.51 8.13 -4.17
N LEU A 51 12.10 6.93 -4.10
CA LEU A 51 13.54 6.77 -3.97
C LEU A 51 14.27 7.37 -5.17
N LYS A 52 13.79 7.12 -6.39
CA LYS A 52 14.36 7.69 -7.61
C LYS A 52 14.27 9.23 -7.65
N GLU A 53 13.20 9.82 -7.13
CA GLU A 53 13.05 11.27 -7.04
C GLU A 53 14.01 11.87 -6.02
N LYS A 54 14.13 11.24 -4.85
CA LYS A 54 15.00 11.69 -3.75
C LYS A 54 16.48 11.55 -4.07
N GLN A 55 16.89 10.46 -4.73
CA GLN A 55 18.26 10.24 -5.18
C GLN A 55 18.73 11.25 -6.23
N LYS A 56 17.82 11.86 -7.01
CA LYS A 56 18.20 12.96 -7.91
C LYS A 56 18.62 14.23 -7.16
N ILE A 57 18.17 14.39 -5.92
CA ILE A 57 18.39 15.58 -5.11
C ILE A 57 19.61 15.38 -4.20
N ARG A 58 19.70 14.23 -3.51
CA ARG A 58 20.80 13.89 -2.58
C ARG A 58 21.16 12.40 -2.65
N PRO A 59 21.81 11.94 -3.73
CA PRO A 59 22.05 10.50 -3.96
C PRO A 59 22.77 9.79 -2.81
N GLU A 60 23.70 10.46 -2.15
CA GLU A 60 24.48 9.94 -1.02
C GLU A 60 23.66 9.76 0.28
N HIS A 61 22.50 10.40 0.40
CA HIS A 61 21.64 10.29 1.58
C HIS A 61 20.63 9.15 1.47
N TYR A 62 20.23 8.77 0.26
CA TYR A 62 19.20 7.76 0.01
C TYR A 62 19.82 6.45 -0.45
N THR A 63 20.72 5.92 0.38
CA THR A 63 21.35 4.62 0.22
C THR A 63 20.77 3.63 1.23
N GLU A 64 20.98 2.34 0.98
CA GLU A 64 20.54 1.27 1.87
C GLU A 64 21.10 1.41 3.30
N GLU A 65 22.32 1.89 3.45
CA GLU A 65 22.98 2.12 4.75
C GLU A 65 22.16 3.05 5.66
N TYR A 66 21.49 4.05 5.07
CA TYR A 66 20.71 5.05 5.80
C TYR A 66 19.21 4.74 5.87
N ILE A 67 18.77 3.53 5.50
CA ILE A 67 17.33 3.19 5.41
C ILE A 67 16.56 3.43 6.70
N LEU A 68 17.17 3.21 7.85
CA LEU A 68 16.51 3.44 9.14
C LEU A 68 16.24 4.93 9.39
N VAL A 69 17.00 5.82 8.75
CA VAL A 69 16.86 7.28 8.82
C VAL A 69 15.80 7.75 7.85
N TRP A 70 15.94 7.45 6.55
CA TRP A 70 15.06 8.01 5.53
C TRP A 70 13.71 7.28 5.36
N ARG A 71 13.52 6.09 5.94
CA ARG A 71 12.20 5.40 5.89
C ARG A 71 11.08 6.21 6.53
N ASP A 72 11.37 7.01 7.56
CA ASP A 72 10.38 7.87 8.20
C ASP A 72 9.98 9.02 7.27
N GLU A 73 10.93 9.52 6.47
CA GLU A 73 10.65 10.51 5.43
C GLU A 73 9.79 9.91 4.32
N PHE A 74 10.11 8.71 3.83
CA PHE A 74 9.26 8.01 2.85
C PHE A 74 7.82 7.88 3.34
N ILE A 75 7.63 7.45 4.59
CA ILE A 75 6.30 7.28 5.18
C ILE A 75 5.57 8.61 5.29
N LYS A 76 6.27 9.67 5.71
CA LYS A 76 5.69 11.01 5.83
C LYS A 76 5.26 11.56 4.46
N ASP A 77 6.11 11.43 3.46
CA ASP A 77 5.87 11.97 2.13
C ASP A 77 4.77 11.22 1.37
N ASN A 78 4.57 9.93 1.65
CA ASN A 78 3.54 9.09 1.03
C ASN A 78 2.40 8.75 2.01
N TRP A 79 2.14 9.62 2.99
CA TRP A 79 1.18 9.34 4.06
C TRP A 79 -0.23 9.07 3.51
N GLN A 80 -0.66 9.87 2.54
CA GLN A 80 -1.96 9.73 1.90
C GLN A 80 -2.09 8.33 1.29
N GLU A 81 -1.13 7.91 0.48
CA GLU A 81 -1.18 6.64 -0.24
C GLU A 81 -1.00 5.42 0.68
N LEU A 82 -0.24 5.56 1.76
CA LEU A 82 0.06 4.47 2.69
C LEU A 82 -1.03 4.21 3.75
N TYR A 83 -1.79 5.24 4.11
CA TYR A 83 -2.75 5.14 5.21
C TYR A 83 -4.17 5.51 4.82
N ASN A 84 -4.35 6.56 4.02
CA ASN A 84 -5.68 7.07 3.68
C ASN A 84 -6.25 6.38 2.43
N ASP A 85 -5.44 6.17 1.39
CA ASP A 85 -5.84 5.49 0.15
C ASP A 85 -5.71 3.98 0.29
N THR A 86 -6.39 3.47 1.30
CA THR A 86 -6.40 2.06 1.67
C THR A 86 -7.84 1.59 1.85
N VAL A 87 -8.04 0.28 1.92
CA VAL A 87 -9.36 -0.31 2.16
C VAL A 87 -9.23 -1.60 2.93
N THR A 88 -10.22 -1.85 3.79
CA THR A 88 -10.38 -3.15 4.42
C THR A 88 -11.36 -3.98 3.62
N ILE A 89 -10.90 -5.10 3.09
CA ILE A 89 -11.72 -6.05 2.33
C ILE A 89 -11.48 -7.47 2.83
N CYS A 90 -12.43 -8.38 2.65
CA CYS A 90 -12.20 -9.78 2.98
C CYS A 90 -11.19 -10.40 2.03
N HIS A 91 -10.55 -11.46 2.48
CA HIS A 91 -9.50 -12.15 1.75
C HIS A 91 -9.95 -12.58 0.35
N ASP A 92 -11.19 -13.04 0.20
CA ASP A 92 -11.70 -13.50 -1.08
C ASP A 92 -11.83 -12.33 -2.08
N HIS A 93 -12.31 -11.17 -1.61
CA HIS A 93 -12.32 -9.94 -2.42
C HIS A 93 -10.92 -9.39 -2.69
N HIS A 94 -10.00 -9.51 -1.73
CA HIS A 94 -8.61 -9.13 -1.90
C HIS A 94 -7.91 -9.94 -2.99
N LEU A 95 -8.11 -11.26 -3.00
CA LEU A 95 -7.62 -12.14 -4.06
C LEU A 95 -8.25 -11.81 -5.42
N LYS A 96 -9.55 -11.52 -5.45
CA LYS A 96 -10.24 -11.12 -6.69
C LYS A 96 -9.74 -9.79 -7.24
N LEU A 97 -9.46 -8.82 -6.39
CA LEU A 97 -8.84 -7.56 -6.82
C LEU A 97 -7.44 -7.83 -7.40
N HIS A 98 -6.63 -8.64 -6.72
CA HIS A 98 -5.30 -9.00 -7.20
C HIS A 98 -5.29 -9.88 -8.45
N SER A 99 -6.35 -10.65 -8.74
CA SER A 99 -6.45 -11.37 -10.01
C SER A 99 -6.69 -10.44 -11.21
N ILE A 100 -7.25 -9.27 -10.99
CA ILE A 100 -7.55 -8.26 -12.03
C ILE A 100 -6.36 -7.32 -12.23
N TYR A 101 -5.80 -6.78 -11.15
CA TYR A 101 -4.74 -5.76 -11.22
C TYR A 101 -3.32 -6.31 -11.00
N GLY A 102 -3.20 -7.57 -10.58
CA GLY A 102 -1.92 -8.16 -10.17
C GLY A 102 -1.53 -7.79 -8.75
N ARG A 103 -0.40 -8.32 -8.28
CA ARG A 103 0.11 -8.10 -6.90
C ARG A 103 0.83 -6.76 -6.70
N ASN A 104 1.42 -6.21 -7.76
CA ASN A 104 2.12 -4.93 -7.76
C ASN A 104 1.66 -4.07 -8.95
N PRO A 105 0.38 -3.68 -9.01
CA PRO A 105 -0.11 -2.82 -10.09
C PRO A 105 0.60 -1.46 -10.12
N GLY A 106 0.69 -0.86 -11.30
CA GLY A 106 1.23 0.50 -11.44
C GLY A 106 0.35 1.55 -10.74
N LEU A 107 0.97 2.64 -10.26
CA LEU A 107 0.30 3.69 -9.47
C LEU A 107 -0.93 4.31 -10.18
N HIS A 108 -0.90 4.38 -11.51
CA HIS A 108 -2.01 4.93 -12.31
C HIS A 108 -3.32 4.11 -12.21
N THR A 109 -3.26 2.90 -11.66
CA THR A 109 -4.44 2.03 -11.51
C THR A 109 -5.20 2.26 -10.21
N ALA A 110 -4.66 3.01 -9.23
CA ALA A 110 -5.24 3.16 -7.90
C ALA A 110 -6.72 3.61 -7.96
N LYS A 111 -7.01 4.66 -8.73
CA LYS A 111 -8.40 5.14 -8.95
C LYS A 111 -9.32 4.09 -9.58
N LYS A 112 -8.78 3.22 -10.45
CA LYS A 112 -9.55 2.11 -11.04
C LYS A 112 -9.87 1.04 -9.99
N GLN A 113 -8.93 0.75 -9.10
CA GLN A 113 -9.13 -0.19 -8.00
C GLN A 113 -10.18 0.34 -7.01
N MET A 114 -10.11 1.62 -6.62
CA MET A 114 -11.13 2.29 -5.79
C MET A 114 -12.52 2.18 -6.42
N ARG A 115 -12.63 2.54 -7.71
CA ARG A 115 -13.90 2.42 -8.45
C ARG A 115 -14.40 0.98 -8.54
N TRP A 116 -13.50 0.02 -8.67
CA TRP A 116 -13.87 -1.39 -8.68
C TRP A 116 -14.47 -1.83 -7.35
N VAL A 117 -13.91 -1.40 -6.22
CA VAL A 117 -14.45 -1.65 -4.88
C VAL A 117 -15.86 -1.10 -4.76
N GLU A 118 -16.08 0.16 -5.15
CA GLU A 118 -17.42 0.78 -5.18
C GLU A 118 -18.40 -0.07 -6.01
N ILE A 119 -18.03 -0.43 -7.24
CA ILE A 119 -18.90 -1.24 -8.12
C ILE A 119 -19.20 -2.61 -7.49
N GLN A 120 -18.25 -3.24 -6.78
CA GLN A 120 -18.55 -4.49 -6.10
C GLN A 120 -19.49 -4.26 -4.92
N ARG A 121 -19.29 -3.20 -4.13
CA ARG A 121 -20.17 -2.83 -3.02
C ARG A 121 -21.61 -2.59 -3.49
N GLU A 122 -21.78 -1.94 -4.64
CA GLU A 122 -23.08 -1.70 -5.29
C GLU A 122 -23.75 -3.01 -5.67
N LYS A 123 -23.00 -3.96 -6.25
CA LYS A 123 -23.50 -5.30 -6.59
C LYS A 123 -23.94 -6.12 -5.38
N HIS A 124 -23.42 -5.80 -4.20
CA HIS A 124 -23.86 -6.37 -2.93
C HIS A 124 -25.04 -5.63 -2.30
N GLY A 125 -25.54 -4.55 -2.91
CA GLY A 125 -26.66 -3.77 -2.43
C GLY A 125 -26.32 -2.86 -1.24
N LEU A 126 -25.04 -2.46 -1.10
CA LEU A 126 -24.53 -1.73 0.07
C LEU A 126 -24.09 -0.28 -0.24
N LEU A 127 -24.37 0.21 -1.46
CA LEU A 127 -24.25 1.64 -1.80
C LEU A 127 -25.63 2.27 -1.76
N GLU A 128 -25.76 3.36 -0.99
CA GLU A 128 -26.96 4.21 -0.91
C GLU A 128 -27.13 5.06 -2.17
#